data_AF-A0A8C1JYX9-F1
#
_entry.id   AF-A0A8C1JYX9-F1
#
_cell.length_a   1.000
_cell.length_b   1.000
_cell.length_c   1.000
_cell.angle_alpha   90.00
_cell.angle_beta   90.00
_cell.angle_gamma   90.00
#
_symmetry.space_group_name_H-M   'P 1'
#
loop_
_entity.id
_entity.type
_entity.pdbx_description
1 polymer ?
#
loop_
_entity_poly.entity_id
_entity_poly.type
_entity_poly.pdbx_seq_one_letter_code
_entity_poly.pdbx_strand_id
1 'polypeptide(L)'
;MLGISLCLSVAIHFAVSQEAEAQEPVTYTCTEGYEFDYEKQSCKDIDECKTLQEACKGGMKCVNHFGGYLCLPHNARIIISNGEDEPTTPPPVERVDVQPGLSPISRGDYSRVIHSSTHSLQCGVGFMPDSQNYCRDVNECITANPCQHQCYNLIGSFICQCEVGYELASDSVSCQDINECEFSNYMCQFQCVNQPGGYQCVCPDGYQLQGTRMCQDINECETAHNCREDEMCWNYYGGFRCYPRNPCREPYVKTGEGRCRCQSPNVCRGLPPVIVYKYMSIFSERSVPADIFQIQATSVYPNMVNTFTIKSGNEGGEFYLRRSSNVSAMLVMTKALTGPREHVVDLEMVTQSNVLSYRSSSLLRLTIIVGPYPF
;
A
#
# COMPACT_ATOMS: atom_id res chain seq x y z
N MET A 1 33.16 80.04 45.92
CA MET A 1 32.82 80.00 44.48
C MET A 1 31.36 79.57 44.37
N LEU A 2 30.65 80.16 43.41
CA LEU A 2 29.21 80.00 43.08
C LEU A 2 28.66 78.58 43.37
N GLY A 3 27.44 78.37 43.88
CA GLY A 3 26.21 79.15 43.75
C GLY A 3 25.15 78.29 43.04
N ILE A 4 23.90 78.35 43.55
CA ILE A 4 22.63 77.78 43.00
C ILE A 4 22.31 76.36 43.55
N SER A 5 21.45 76.12 44.55
CA SER A 5 20.04 76.55 44.83
C SER A 5 19.05 75.91 43.85
N LEU A 6 18.04 75.12 44.24
CA LEU A 6 16.76 75.56 44.84
C LEU A 6 15.92 74.28 45.10
N CYS A 7 15.37 74.03 46.30
CA CYS A 7 14.11 74.55 46.88
C CYS A 7 12.94 73.55 46.75
N LEU A 8 12.42 73.02 47.87
CA LEU A 8 11.26 73.51 48.68
C LEU A 8 9.92 72.95 48.11
N SER A 9 8.91 72.45 48.85
CA SER A 9 8.33 72.80 50.17
C SER A 9 7.47 71.61 50.65
N VAL A 10 7.44 71.18 51.92
CA VAL A 10 6.62 71.63 53.07
C VAL A 10 5.09 71.70 52.82
N ALA A 11 4.31 70.78 53.42
CA ALA A 11 3.20 71.01 54.38
C ALA A 11 2.04 69.97 54.31
N ILE A 12 1.91 69.17 55.38
CA ILE A 12 0.71 68.95 56.23
C ILE A 12 -0.67 68.74 55.57
N HIS A 13 -1.28 67.55 55.74
CA HIS A 13 -2.50 67.38 56.56
C HIS A 13 -2.91 65.90 56.75
N PHE A 14 -3.29 65.58 57.98
CA PHE A 14 -3.90 64.33 58.42
C PHE A 14 -5.35 64.21 57.94
N ALA A 15 -5.76 63.02 57.48
CA ALA A 15 -7.14 62.55 57.59
C ALA A 15 -7.15 61.02 57.71
N VAL A 16 -7.72 60.56 58.82
CA VAL A 16 -7.90 59.16 59.25
C VAL A 16 -9.01 58.50 58.41
N SER A 17 -8.85 57.25 57.99
CA SER A 17 -9.97 56.29 58.00
C SER A 17 -9.53 54.83 57.83
N GLN A 18 -9.84 54.07 58.89
CA GLN A 18 -10.24 52.66 58.94
C GLN A 18 -9.26 51.57 58.47
N GLU A 19 -8.83 50.77 59.45
CA GLU A 19 -8.27 49.43 59.27
C GLU A 19 -9.30 48.54 58.55
N ALA A 20 -8.98 48.15 57.31
CA ALA A 20 -9.57 46.98 56.68
C ALA A 20 -8.61 45.81 56.95
N GLU A 21 -9.12 44.80 57.65
CA GLU A 21 -8.44 43.53 57.88
C GLU A 21 -8.10 42.91 56.50
N ALA A 22 -6.82 42.88 56.15
CA ALA A 22 -6.36 42.27 54.91
C ALA A 22 -6.47 40.75 55.05
N GLN A 23 -7.58 40.19 54.57
CA GLN A 23 -7.74 38.75 54.45
C GLN A 23 -6.72 38.23 53.43
N GLU A 24 -5.84 37.32 53.85
CA GLU A 24 -4.80 36.75 53.00
C GLU A 24 -5.42 36.18 51.70
N PRO A 25 -4.75 36.33 50.53
CA PRO A 25 -5.28 35.83 49.28
C PRO A 25 -5.31 34.30 49.31
N VAL A 26 -6.52 33.73 49.36
CA VAL A 26 -6.73 32.29 49.17
C VAL A 26 -6.25 31.92 47.77
N THR A 27 -5.24 31.05 47.69
CA THR A 27 -4.74 30.52 46.42
C THR A 27 -5.27 29.10 46.24
N TYR A 28 -5.88 28.84 45.08
CA TYR A 28 -6.37 27.53 44.70
C TYR A 28 -5.36 26.90 43.75
N THR A 29 -4.90 25.70 44.08
CA THR A 29 -3.96 24.96 43.24
C THR A 29 -4.65 23.73 42.67
N CYS A 30 -4.64 23.61 41.35
CA CYS A 30 -5.07 22.42 40.65
C CYS A 30 -3.86 21.54 40.33
N THR A 31 -4.10 20.24 40.15
CA THR A 31 -3.10 19.30 39.64
C THR A 31 -2.63 19.70 38.25
N GLU A 32 -1.42 19.30 37.87
CA GLU A 32 -0.88 19.53 36.53
C GLU A 32 -1.87 19.03 35.45
N GLY A 33 -2.11 19.83 34.41
CA GLY A 33 -3.14 19.58 33.39
C GLY A 33 -4.54 20.17 33.69
N TYR A 34 -4.72 20.85 34.82
CA TYR A 34 -5.99 21.47 35.21
C TYR A 34 -5.84 22.96 35.54
N GLU A 35 -6.84 23.76 35.17
CA GLU A 35 -6.95 25.18 35.51
C GLU A 35 -8.09 25.41 36.50
N PHE A 36 -7.93 26.40 37.39
CA PHE A 36 -8.98 26.70 38.36
C PHE A 36 -10.09 27.55 37.74
N ASP A 37 -11.31 27.03 37.72
CA ASP A 37 -12.52 27.76 37.35
C ASP A 37 -13.07 28.49 38.59
N TYR A 38 -12.87 29.81 38.63
CA TYR A 38 -13.29 30.67 39.74
C TYR A 38 -14.81 30.80 39.88
N GLU A 39 -15.57 30.63 38.80
CA GLU A 39 -17.03 30.72 38.83
C GLU A 39 -17.64 29.47 39.42
N LYS A 40 -17.07 28.30 39.09
CA LYS A 40 -17.56 27.00 39.55
C LYS A 40 -16.87 26.50 40.82
N GLN A 41 -15.83 27.20 41.28
CA GLN A 41 -14.96 26.76 42.37
C GLN A 41 -14.47 25.32 42.19
N SER A 42 -13.99 25.00 40.98
CA SER A 42 -13.61 23.64 40.60
C SER A 42 -12.42 23.64 39.63
N CYS A 43 -11.60 22.59 39.63
CA CYS A 43 -10.47 22.47 38.72
C CYS A 43 -10.89 21.91 37.37
N LYS A 44 -11.03 22.76 36.35
CA LYS A 44 -11.41 22.35 35.00
C LYS A 44 -10.21 21.80 34.23
N ASP A 45 -10.44 20.76 33.45
CA ASP A 45 -9.45 20.19 32.53
C ASP A 45 -9.00 21.23 31.48
N ILE A 46 -7.69 21.31 31.25
CA ILE A 46 -7.12 22.20 30.23
C ILE A 46 -7.23 21.50 28.88
N ASP A 47 -7.75 22.17 27.85
CA ASP A 47 -7.75 21.60 26.50
C ASP A 47 -6.37 21.80 25.85
N GLU A 48 -5.43 20.87 26.08
CA GLU A 48 -4.09 20.99 25.50
C GLU A 48 -4.08 20.86 23.98
N CYS A 49 -5.06 20.17 23.40
CA CYS A 49 -5.20 20.07 21.95
C CYS A 49 -5.53 21.43 21.30
N LYS A 50 -6.19 22.34 22.03
CA LYS A 50 -6.42 23.71 21.58
C LYS A 50 -5.30 24.67 21.95
N THR A 51 -4.65 24.47 23.11
CA THR A 51 -3.65 25.41 23.62
C THR A 51 -2.24 25.15 23.05
N LEU A 52 -1.90 23.92 22.66
CA LEU A 52 -0.61 23.59 22.06
C LEU A 52 -0.68 23.62 20.53
N GLN A 53 0.18 24.43 19.92
CA GLN A 53 0.22 24.66 18.46
C GLN A 53 0.63 23.41 17.64
N GLU A 54 1.28 22.43 18.27
CA GLU A 54 1.56 21.09 17.73
C GLU A 54 1.55 20.05 18.87
N ALA A 55 0.39 19.83 19.50
CA ALA A 55 0.26 18.88 20.59
C ALA A 55 0.81 17.48 20.23
N CYS A 56 0.54 17.01 19.00
CA CYS A 56 0.91 15.69 18.52
C CYS A 56 1.76 15.74 17.25
N LYS A 57 2.84 14.93 17.22
CA LYS A 57 3.76 14.81 16.09
C LYS A 57 3.40 13.63 15.19
N GLY A 58 3.84 13.67 13.93
CA GLY A 58 3.76 12.52 13.02
C GLY A 58 2.36 12.21 12.48
N GLY A 59 1.47 13.20 12.38
CA GLY A 59 0.12 13.01 11.83
C GLY A 59 -0.84 12.25 12.76
N MET A 60 -0.56 12.20 14.05
CA MET A 60 -1.47 11.66 15.07
C MET A 60 -2.57 12.67 15.40
N LYS A 61 -3.76 12.17 15.72
CA LYS A 61 -4.90 12.96 16.19
C LYS A 61 -4.72 13.28 17.66
N CYS A 62 -4.77 14.57 18.01
CA CYS A 62 -4.86 14.99 19.40
C CYS A 62 -6.29 14.81 19.90
N VAL A 63 -6.43 14.18 21.07
CA VAL A 63 -7.69 14.05 21.78
C VAL A 63 -7.50 14.57 23.19
N ASN A 64 -8.29 15.57 23.58
CA ASN A 64 -8.26 16.10 24.93
C ASN A 64 -8.70 15.03 25.93
N HIS A 65 -8.00 14.90 27.06
CA HIS A 65 -8.25 13.83 28.03
C HIS A 65 -7.99 14.31 29.46
N PHE A 66 -8.50 13.60 30.47
CA PHE A 66 -8.38 14.07 31.85
C PHE A 66 -6.93 14.27 32.29
N GLY A 67 -6.56 15.53 32.57
CA GLY A 67 -5.26 15.96 33.04
C GLY A 67 -4.19 16.02 31.96
N GLY A 68 -4.59 16.06 30.69
CA GLY A 68 -3.66 16.12 29.57
C GLY A 68 -4.30 15.82 28.21
N TYR A 69 -3.49 15.30 27.30
CA TYR A 69 -3.98 14.97 25.97
C TYR A 69 -3.36 13.66 25.47
N LEU A 70 -4.09 12.98 24.60
CA LEU A 70 -3.67 11.74 23.98
C LEU A 70 -3.37 11.98 22.49
N CYS A 71 -2.23 11.48 22.04
CA CYS A 71 -1.89 11.41 20.63
C CYS A 71 -2.22 10.02 20.12
N LEU A 72 -3.33 9.91 19.39
CA LEU A 72 -3.84 8.64 18.91
C LEU A 72 -3.72 8.53 17.38
N PRO A 73 -3.57 7.32 16.82
CA PRO A 73 -3.79 7.09 15.39
C PRO A 73 -5.18 7.61 14.98
N HIS A 74 -5.33 8.07 13.74
CA HIS A 74 -6.60 8.63 13.25
C HIS A 74 -7.79 7.67 13.38
N ASN A 75 -7.54 6.36 13.41
CA ASN A 75 -8.56 5.32 13.48
C ASN A 75 -8.90 4.87 14.91
N ALA A 76 -8.21 5.39 15.93
CA ALA A 76 -8.49 5.04 17.32
C ALA A 76 -9.73 5.78 17.85
N ARG A 77 -10.55 5.07 18.63
CA ARG A 77 -11.73 5.63 19.31
C ARG A 77 -11.65 5.34 20.81
N ILE A 78 -11.86 6.38 21.61
CA ILE A 78 -11.92 6.31 23.08
C ILE A 78 -13.29 5.75 23.46
N ILE A 79 -13.32 4.68 24.25
CA ILE A 79 -14.55 4.04 24.68
C ILE A 79 -14.88 4.52 26.09
N ILE A 80 -15.81 5.45 26.18
CA ILE A 80 -16.35 5.89 27.47
C ILE A 80 -17.24 4.75 27.96
N SER A 81 -17.01 4.28 29.18
CA SER A 81 -17.89 3.28 29.79
C SER A 81 -19.33 3.83 29.79
N ASN A 82 -20.23 3.17 29.06
CA ASN A 82 -21.68 3.43 28.97
C ASN A 82 -22.19 4.78 28.38
N GLY A 83 -21.51 5.38 27.40
CA GLY A 83 -22.19 6.15 26.34
C GLY A 83 -22.94 7.44 26.72
N GLU A 84 -22.67 8.04 27.88
CA GLU A 84 -23.08 9.41 28.18
C GLU A 84 -21.87 10.35 28.08
N ASP A 85 -22.12 11.57 27.61
CA ASP A 85 -21.13 12.62 27.38
C ASP A 85 -20.18 12.79 28.59
N GLU A 86 -18.89 12.95 28.26
CA GLU A 86 -17.80 13.59 29.03
C GLU A 86 -18.00 13.66 30.56
N PRO A 87 -17.14 13.04 31.39
CA PRO A 87 -17.24 13.13 32.85
C PRO A 87 -17.44 14.58 33.32
N THR A 88 -18.67 14.89 33.73
CA THR A 88 -19.15 16.25 33.99
C THR A 88 -18.61 16.86 35.29
N THR A 89 -17.70 16.16 35.98
CA THR A 89 -17.20 16.58 37.29
C THR A 89 -15.69 16.72 37.28
N PRO A 90 -15.18 17.97 37.22
CA PRO A 90 -13.77 18.30 37.46
C PRO A 90 -13.20 17.70 38.77
N PRO A 91 -11.87 17.45 38.86
CA PRO A 91 -11.23 17.07 40.11
C PRO A 91 -11.47 18.10 41.24
N PRO A 92 -11.51 17.66 42.51
CA PRO A 92 -11.75 18.53 43.65
C PRO A 92 -10.60 19.53 43.83
N VAL A 93 -10.95 20.67 44.38
CA VAL A 93 -10.04 21.77 44.71
C VAL A 93 -9.47 21.53 46.10
N GLU A 94 -8.15 21.41 46.22
CA GLU A 94 -7.51 21.53 47.54
C GLU A 94 -7.46 23.01 47.94
N ARG A 95 -8.09 23.36 49.07
CA ARG A 95 -7.77 24.60 49.78
C ARG A 95 -6.42 24.39 50.45
N VAL A 96 -5.39 25.06 49.97
CA VAL A 96 -4.09 25.07 50.63
C VAL A 96 -3.99 26.36 51.45
N ASP A 97 -4.07 26.24 52.77
CA ASP A 97 -3.57 27.29 53.65
C ASP A 97 -2.04 27.32 53.47
N VAL A 98 -1.48 28.46 53.07
CA VAL A 98 -0.05 28.59 52.80
C VAL A 98 0.73 28.40 54.11
N GLN A 99 1.24 27.20 54.36
CA GLN A 99 2.35 26.99 55.29
C GLN A 99 3.66 26.80 54.52
N PRO A 100 4.73 27.54 54.84
CA PRO A 100 6.00 27.40 54.14
C PRO A 100 6.66 26.07 54.51
N GLY A 101 6.77 25.16 53.54
CA GLY A 101 7.80 24.11 53.58
C GLY A 101 7.38 22.63 53.51
N LEU A 102 6.34 22.25 52.75
CA LEU A 102 6.11 20.84 52.41
C LEU A 102 6.06 20.61 50.89
N SER A 103 6.68 19.51 50.47
CA SER A 103 6.74 19.03 49.09
C SER A 103 5.36 18.62 48.54
N PRO A 104 5.12 18.70 47.22
CA PRO A 104 3.82 18.37 46.63
C PRO A 104 3.47 16.89 46.82
N ILE A 105 2.23 16.62 47.21
CA ILE A 105 1.68 15.27 47.31
C ILE A 105 1.44 14.74 45.89
N SER A 106 2.01 13.58 45.59
CA SER A 106 1.78 12.85 44.34
C SER A 106 0.68 11.79 44.53
N ARG A 107 -0.50 12.00 43.93
CA ARG A 107 -1.31 10.99 43.21
C ARG A 107 -2.70 11.55 42.94
N GLY A 108 -3.16 11.39 41.70
CA GLY A 108 -4.36 11.97 41.13
C GLY A 108 -5.61 11.76 41.97
N ASP A 109 -6.26 12.87 42.29
CA ASP A 109 -7.43 12.97 43.14
C ASP A 109 -8.63 13.22 42.21
N TYR A 110 -9.42 12.18 41.93
CA TYR A 110 -10.59 12.29 41.06
C TYR A 110 -11.86 12.15 41.89
N SER A 111 -12.56 13.28 42.06
CA SER A 111 -13.93 13.53 42.55
C SER A 111 -14.20 13.72 44.06
N ARG A 112 -14.86 14.85 44.38
CA ARG A 112 -15.78 15.03 45.53
C ARG A 112 -17.13 15.54 45.01
N VAL A 113 -18.23 14.83 45.30
CA VAL A 113 -19.56 15.44 45.45
C VAL A 113 -20.15 14.91 46.76
N ILE A 114 -20.25 15.79 47.76
CA ILE A 114 -20.93 15.50 49.04
C ILE A 114 -22.29 16.17 48.99
N HIS A 115 -23.34 15.43 48.64
CA HIS A 115 -24.72 15.86 48.95
C HIS A 115 -25.02 15.51 50.42
N SER A 116 -25.44 16.51 51.17
CA SER A 116 -25.62 16.40 52.61
C SER A 116 -26.66 15.35 52.99
N SER A 117 -26.29 14.57 54.02
CA SER A 117 -27.11 13.74 54.94
C SER A 117 -27.36 12.24 54.70
N THR A 118 -26.80 11.59 53.68
CA THR A 118 -26.58 10.11 53.71
C THR A 118 -25.30 9.74 52.95
N HIS A 119 -24.26 9.29 53.67
CA HIS A 119 -22.92 9.09 53.12
C HIS A 119 -22.79 7.80 52.29
N SER A 120 -23.13 7.85 50.99
CA SER A 120 -22.62 6.89 50.00
C SER A 120 -21.83 7.67 48.95
N LEU A 121 -20.52 7.43 48.86
CA LEU A 121 -19.67 7.95 47.79
C LEU A 121 -20.17 7.38 46.45
N GLN A 122 -20.58 8.24 45.53
CA GLN A 122 -20.98 7.85 44.18
C GLN A 122 -19.89 8.30 43.20
N CYS A 123 -19.16 7.33 42.65
CA CYS A 123 -18.14 7.57 41.64
C CYS A 123 -18.76 7.74 40.26
N GLY A 124 -18.14 8.58 39.43
CA GLY A 124 -18.45 8.69 38.00
C GLY A 124 -18.16 7.39 37.25
N VAL A 125 -18.68 7.29 36.03
CA VAL A 125 -18.48 6.10 35.19
C VAL A 125 -16.99 5.93 34.86
N GLY A 126 -16.48 4.69 34.91
CA GLY A 126 -15.05 4.39 34.79
C GLY A 126 -14.27 4.45 36.12
N PHE A 127 -14.93 4.74 37.24
CA PHE A 127 -14.29 4.83 38.55
C PHE A 127 -15.00 3.97 39.61
N MET A 128 -14.23 3.50 40.61
CA MET A 128 -14.75 2.73 41.75
C MET A 128 -14.26 3.30 43.09
N PRO A 129 -15.04 3.17 44.18
CA PRO A 129 -14.63 3.64 45.49
C PRO A 129 -13.48 2.79 46.04
N ASP A 130 -12.49 3.44 46.64
CA ASP A 130 -11.38 2.79 47.34
C ASP A 130 -11.62 2.71 48.87
N SER A 131 -10.66 2.13 49.60
CA SER A 131 -10.74 1.96 51.06
C SER A 131 -10.76 3.27 51.86
N GLN A 132 -10.46 4.40 51.22
CA GLN A 132 -10.35 5.72 51.82
C GLN A 132 -11.49 6.66 51.37
N ASN A 133 -12.51 6.14 50.68
CA ASN A 133 -13.59 6.93 50.06
C ASN A 133 -13.08 7.90 48.98
N TYR A 134 -12.11 7.47 48.16
CA TYR A 134 -11.75 8.14 46.91
C TYR A 134 -12.22 7.32 45.70
N CYS A 135 -12.49 8.00 44.59
CA CYS A 135 -12.79 7.32 43.34
C CYS A 135 -11.50 7.08 42.58
N ARG A 136 -11.12 5.80 42.47
CA ARG A 136 -9.98 5.38 41.67
C ARG A 136 -10.44 4.89 40.31
N ASP A 137 -9.59 5.09 39.32
CA ASP A 137 -9.78 4.55 37.98
C ASP A 137 -10.00 3.02 37.99
N VAL A 138 -10.96 2.57 37.19
CA VAL A 138 -11.22 1.15 36.96
C VAL A 138 -10.35 0.72 35.80
N ASN A 139 -9.39 -0.18 36.03
CA ASN A 139 -8.64 -0.72 34.90
C ASN A 139 -9.46 -1.75 34.13
N GLU A 140 -10.16 -1.36 33.06
CA GLU A 140 -11.03 -2.28 32.32
C GLU A 140 -10.23 -3.37 31.60
N CYS A 141 -8.99 -3.10 31.21
CA CYS A 141 -8.11 -4.07 30.56
C CYS A 141 -7.74 -5.25 31.48
N ILE A 142 -7.67 -5.02 32.79
CA ILE A 142 -7.43 -6.08 33.79
C ILE A 142 -8.76 -6.70 34.23
N THR A 143 -9.80 -5.89 34.38
CA THR A 143 -11.05 -6.31 35.03
C THR A 143 -11.98 -7.07 34.09
N ALA A 144 -12.11 -6.61 32.84
CA ALA A 144 -13.02 -7.16 31.85
C ALA A 144 -12.32 -7.62 30.56
N ASN A 145 -11.17 -7.03 30.23
CA ASN A 145 -10.44 -7.19 28.95
C ASN A 145 -11.38 -7.18 27.72
N PRO A 146 -12.10 -6.07 27.49
CA PRO A 146 -13.19 -6.02 26.51
C PRO A 146 -12.73 -6.04 25.04
N CYS A 147 -11.45 -5.74 24.78
CA CYS A 147 -10.90 -5.64 23.42
C CYS A 147 -10.65 -7.02 22.82
N GLN A 148 -10.94 -7.18 21.52
CA GLN A 148 -10.59 -8.40 20.78
C GLN A 148 -9.07 -8.60 20.67
N HIS A 149 -8.31 -7.51 20.50
CA HIS A 149 -6.84 -7.54 20.38
C HIS A 149 -6.19 -6.85 21.59
N GLN A 150 -5.56 -5.68 21.41
CA GLN A 150 -4.81 -5.00 22.46
C GLN A 150 -5.70 -4.00 23.20
N CYS A 151 -5.66 -4.03 24.54
CA CYS A 151 -6.36 -3.09 25.41
C CYS A 151 -5.36 -2.17 26.10
N TYR A 152 -5.62 -0.86 26.06
CA TYR A 152 -4.86 0.12 26.82
C TYR A 152 -5.79 0.89 27.75
N ASN A 153 -5.43 0.86 29.04
CA ASN A 153 -6.18 1.56 30.07
C ASN A 153 -5.90 3.06 30.02
N LEU A 154 -6.96 3.86 30.07
CA LEU A 154 -6.90 5.31 30.21
C LEU A 154 -7.57 5.70 31.53
N ILE A 155 -7.52 6.98 31.91
CA ILE A 155 -8.21 7.43 33.12
C ILE A 155 -9.70 7.61 32.80
N GLY A 156 -10.55 6.87 33.50
CA GLY A 156 -12.00 6.85 33.33
C GLY A 156 -12.48 6.17 32.05
N SER A 157 -11.60 5.46 31.32
CA SER A 157 -11.88 4.90 30.00
C SER A 157 -10.79 3.92 29.56
N PHE A 158 -10.95 3.31 28.38
CA PHE A 158 -9.94 2.49 27.74
C PHE A 158 -10.00 2.66 26.22
N ILE A 159 -8.95 2.22 25.53
CA ILE A 159 -8.92 2.11 24.07
C ILE A 159 -8.55 0.70 23.64
N CYS A 160 -9.18 0.25 22.57
CA CYS A 160 -8.80 -0.98 21.87
C CYS A 160 -7.97 -0.65 20.64
N GLN A 161 -6.90 -1.41 20.44
CA GLN A 161 -6.05 -1.34 19.25
C GLN A 161 -6.03 -2.69 18.55
N CYS A 162 -6.31 -2.67 17.25
CA CYS A 162 -6.24 -3.85 16.40
C CYS A 162 -4.81 -4.12 15.92
N GLU A 163 -4.49 -5.39 15.72
CA GLU A 163 -3.23 -5.81 15.11
C GLU A 163 -3.14 -5.35 13.64
N VAL A 164 -1.93 -5.41 13.07
CA VAL A 164 -1.70 -5.06 11.65
C VAL A 164 -2.59 -5.94 10.75
N GLY A 165 -3.24 -5.33 9.76
CA GLY A 165 -4.20 -6.00 8.87
C GLY A 165 -5.64 -5.97 9.38
N TYR A 166 -5.90 -5.35 10.53
CA TYR A 166 -7.25 -5.21 11.08
C TYR A 166 -7.57 -3.74 11.38
N GLU A 167 -8.86 -3.39 11.30
CA GLU A 167 -9.39 -2.10 11.69
C GLU A 167 -10.45 -2.23 12.78
N LEU A 168 -10.61 -1.17 13.56
CA LEU A 168 -11.54 -1.15 14.68
C LEU A 168 -12.99 -1.07 14.15
N ALA A 169 -13.82 -2.02 14.56
CA ALA A 169 -15.21 -2.07 14.14
C ALA A 169 -16.04 -0.94 14.78
N SER A 170 -17.30 -0.80 14.35
CA SER A 170 -18.19 0.28 14.83
C SER A 170 -18.48 0.22 16.33
N ASP A 171 -18.39 -0.97 16.93
CA ASP A 171 -18.54 -1.21 18.38
C ASP A 171 -17.32 -0.76 19.20
N SER A 172 -16.24 -0.34 18.52
CA SER A 172 -14.97 0.13 19.10
C SER A 172 -14.20 -0.91 19.91
N VAL A 173 -14.66 -2.17 20.00
CA VAL A 173 -14.01 -3.25 20.77
C VAL A 173 -13.59 -4.43 19.89
N SER A 174 -14.32 -4.67 18.80
CA SER A 174 -14.03 -5.73 17.85
C SER A 174 -13.08 -5.23 16.76
N CYS A 175 -12.30 -6.15 16.20
CA CYS A 175 -11.36 -5.90 15.12
C CYS A 175 -11.80 -6.68 13.88
N GLN A 176 -12.11 -5.95 12.82
CA GLN A 176 -12.47 -6.52 11.53
C GLN A 176 -11.27 -6.52 10.61
N ASP A 177 -11.14 -7.59 9.83
CA ASP A 177 -10.08 -7.75 8.86
C ASP A 177 -10.16 -6.68 7.76
N ILE A 178 -9.02 -6.08 7.42
CA ILE A 178 -8.95 -5.12 6.32
C ILE A 178 -8.83 -5.92 5.03
N ASN A 179 -9.81 -5.80 4.14
CA ASN A 179 -9.71 -6.47 2.85
C ASN A 179 -8.77 -5.72 1.90
N GLU A 180 -7.45 -5.98 1.96
CA GLU A 180 -6.47 -5.25 1.13
C GLU A 180 -6.69 -5.44 -0.37
N CYS A 181 -7.38 -6.52 -0.78
CA CYS A 181 -7.71 -6.78 -2.17
C CYS A 181 -8.75 -5.80 -2.75
N GLU A 182 -9.52 -5.09 -1.91
CA GLU A 182 -10.49 -4.08 -2.35
C GLU A 182 -9.86 -2.68 -2.54
N PHE A 183 -8.68 -2.43 -1.99
CA PHE A 183 -8.06 -1.10 -2.02
C PHE A 183 -7.24 -0.81 -3.28
N SER A 184 -6.73 -1.83 -3.98
CA SER A 184 -5.95 -1.62 -5.21
C SER A 184 -5.87 -2.86 -6.10
N ASN A 185 -6.20 -2.67 -7.39
CA ASN A 185 -6.05 -3.67 -8.45
C ASN A 185 -4.58 -4.06 -8.75
N TYR A 186 -3.59 -3.39 -8.15
CA TYR A 186 -2.17 -3.59 -8.43
C TYR A 186 -1.40 -4.27 -7.29
N MET A 187 -2.08 -4.80 -6.26
CA MET A 187 -1.42 -5.49 -5.15
C MET A 187 -0.77 -6.80 -5.57
N CYS A 188 -1.40 -7.54 -6.48
CA CYS A 188 -0.93 -8.81 -7.00
C CYS A 188 -0.84 -8.74 -8.53
N GLN A 189 0.12 -9.44 -9.12
CA GLN A 189 0.25 -9.49 -10.59
C GLN A 189 -0.93 -10.23 -11.26
N PHE A 190 -1.52 -11.21 -10.57
CA PHE A 190 -2.64 -11.99 -11.11
C PHE A 190 -3.89 -11.92 -10.22
N GLN A 191 -3.90 -12.63 -9.09
CA GLN A 191 -5.07 -12.69 -8.21
C GLN A 191 -4.68 -12.38 -6.77
N CYS A 192 -5.45 -11.50 -6.13
CA CYS A 192 -5.39 -11.23 -4.70
C CYS A 192 -6.45 -12.05 -3.97
N VAL A 193 -6.06 -12.70 -2.87
CA VAL A 193 -6.96 -13.42 -1.98
C VAL A 193 -6.81 -12.84 -0.58
N ASN A 194 -7.90 -12.30 -0.06
CA ASN A 194 -7.94 -11.72 1.28
C ASN A 194 -7.78 -12.82 2.34
N GLN A 195 -7.01 -12.55 3.39
CA GLN A 195 -6.77 -13.46 4.51
C GLN A 195 -6.87 -12.72 5.84
N PRO A 196 -7.25 -13.37 6.95
CA PRO A 196 -7.25 -12.70 8.24
C PRO A 196 -5.88 -12.13 8.60
N GLY A 197 -5.78 -10.80 8.70
CA GLY A 197 -4.56 -10.04 9.01
C GLY A 197 -3.68 -9.71 7.81
N GLY A 198 -4.17 -9.90 6.58
CA GLY A 198 -3.43 -9.54 5.38
C GLY A 198 -3.97 -10.17 4.09
N TYR A 199 -3.10 -10.39 3.12
CA TYR A 199 -3.51 -10.98 1.85
C TYR A 199 -2.43 -11.87 1.28
N GLN A 200 -2.86 -12.74 0.37
CA GLN A 200 -1.96 -13.59 -0.40
C GLN A 200 -2.20 -13.39 -1.90
N CYS A 201 -1.11 -13.27 -2.64
CA CYS A 201 -1.16 -13.31 -4.10
C CYS A 201 -1.08 -14.75 -4.59
N VAL A 202 -1.96 -15.09 -5.52
CA VAL A 202 -2.03 -16.41 -6.16
C VAL A 202 -1.72 -16.27 -7.64
N CYS A 203 -0.90 -17.19 -8.14
CA CYS A 203 -0.54 -17.27 -9.54
C CYS A 203 -1.39 -18.34 -10.25
N PRO A 204 -1.67 -18.16 -11.54
CA PRO A 204 -2.43 -19.15 -12.29
C PRO A 204 -1.58 -20.39 -12.60
N ASP A 205 -2.23 -21.43 -13.13
CA ASP A 205 -1.55 -22.66 -13.53
C ASP A 205 -0.40 -22.37 -14.52
N GLY A 206 0.73 -23.07 -14.37
CA GLY A 206 1.95 -22.81 -15.14
C GLY A 206 2.80 -21.65 -14.62
N TYR A 207 2.40 -21.00 -13.53
CA TYR A 207 3.17 -19.94 -12.88
C TYR A 207 3.40 -20.24 -11.40
N GLN A 208 4.52 -19.72 -10.88
CA GLN A 208 4.86 -19.78 -9.47
C GLN A 208 5.05 -18.37 -8.89
N LEU A 209 4.71 -18.21 -7.61
CA LEU A 209 4.87 -16.93 -6.92
C LEU A 209 6.36 -16.65 -6.69
N GLN A 210 6.86 -15.58 -7.30
CA GLN A 210 8.20 -15.05 -7.08
C GLN A 210 8.12 -13.85 -6.12
N GLY A 211 8.71 -14.02 -4.93
CA GLY A 211 8.55 -13.06 -3.83
C GLY A 211 7.14 -13.14 -3.25
N THR A 212 6.44 -12.00 -3.13
CA THR A 212 5.11 -11.93 -2.51
C THR A 212 3.99 -11.53 -3.47
N ARG A 213 4.31 -11.05 -4.67
CA ARG A 213 3.32 -10.41 -5.57
C ARG A 213 3.43 -10.77 -7.06
N MET A 214 4.59 -11.26 -7.50
CA MET A 214 4.86 -11.50 -8.92
C MET A 214 4.70 -12.97 -9.28
N CYS A 215 4.17 -13.23 -10.47
CA CYS A 215 4.01 -14.54 -11.05
C CYS A 215 5.09 -14.76 -12.10
N GLN A 216 5.96 -15.73 -11.82
CA GLN A 216 7.01 -16.16 -12.73
C GLN A 216 6.55 -17.42 -13.45
N ASP A 217 6.68 -17.42 -14.78
CA ASP A 217 6.44 -18.58 -15.63
C ASP A 217 7.31 -19.76 -15.19
N ILE A 218 6.71 -20.94 -15.05
CA ILE A 218 7.43 -22.17 -14.75
C ILE A 218 8.02 -22.68 -16.06
N ASN A 219 9.33 -22.88 -16.11
CA ASN A 219 9.94 -23.50 -17.28
C ASN A 219 9.78 -25.02 -17.20
N GLU A 220 8.73 -25.57 -17.82
CA GLU A 220 8.51 -27.03 -17.78
C GLU A 220 9.59 -27.79 -18.57
N CYS A 221 10.26 -27.13 -19.51
CA CYS A 221 11.40 -27.71 -20.24
C CYS A 221 12.64 -27.91 -19.36
N GLU A 222 12.74 -27.24 -18.22
CA GLU A 222 13.84 -27.40 -17.25
C GLU A 222 13.45 -28.26 -16.04
N THR A 223 12.15 -28.48 -15.81
CA THR A 223 11.65 -29.19 -14.62
C THR A 223 11.10 -30.56 -14.99
N ALA A 224 9.92 -30.63 -15.61
CA ALA A 224 9.29 -31.87 -16.03
C ALA A 224 8.42 -31.65 -17.27
N HIS A 225 8.73 -32.38 -18.35
CA HIS A 225 7.97 -32.38 -19.59
C HIS A 225 7.81 -33.80 -20.13
N ASN A 226 6.79 -34.01 -20.96
CA ASN A 226 6.48 -35.32 -21.57
C ASN A 226 6.85 -35.42 -23.06
N CYS A 227 7.72 -34.52 -23.56
CA CYS A 227 8.21 -34.59 -24.93
C CYS A 227 9.00 -35.87 -25.22
N ARG A 228 8.82 -36.41 -26.43
CA ARG A 228 9.53 -37.59 -26.92
C ARG A 228 11.00 -37.28 -27.23
N GLU A 229 11.82 -38.32 -27.39
CA GLU A 229 13.25 -38.17 -27.74
C GLU A 229 13.48 -37.47 -29.09
N ASP A 230 12.57 -37.66 -30.06
CA ASP A 230 12.61 -37.02 -31.38
C ASP A 230 11.97 -35.61 -31.39
N GLU A 231 11.52 -35.13 -30.24
CA GLU A 231 10.94 -33.81 -30.04
C GLU A 231 11.89 -32.88 -29.27
N MET A 232 11.73 -31.58 -29.50
CA MET A 232 12.29 -30.51 -28.70
C MET A 232 11.18 -29.93 -27.82
N CYS A 233 11.50 -29.67 -26.56
CA CYS A 233 10.61 -28.93 -25.68
C CYS A 233 10.74 -27.43 -25.95
N TRP A 234 9.61 -26.74 -26.04
CA TRP A 234 9.54 -25.30 -26.14
C TRP A 234 8.66 -24.73 -25.03
N ASN A 235 9.27 -23.94 -24.16
CA ASN A 235 8.58 -23.26 -23.07
C ASN A 235 7.87 -22.00 -23.60
N TYR A 236 6.64 -21.77 -23.17
CA TYR A 236 5.86 -20.57 -23.46
C TYR A 236 5.17 -20.06 -22.20
N TYR A 237 4.64 -18.83 -22.25
CA TYR A 237 3.95 -18.24 -21.11
C TYR A 237 2.72 -19.06 -20.68
N GLY A 238 2.81 -19.73 -19.53
CA GLY A 238 1.78 -20.58 -18.95
C GLY A 238 1.78 -22.03 -19.43
N GLY A 239 2.89 -22.52 -19.99
CA GLY A 239 3.03 -23.94 -20.32
C GLY A 239 4.15 -24.27 -21.30
N PHE A 240 4.16 -25.51 -21.77
CA PHE A 240 5.14 -25.98 -22.75
C PHE A 240 4.49 -26.72 -23.90
N ARG A 241 5.24 -26.86 -24.99
CA ARG A 241 4.85 -27.65 -26.14
C ARG A 241 6.04 -28.41 -26.72
N CYS A 242 5.76 -29.60 -27.23
CA CYS A 242 6.74 -30.43 -27.90
C CYS A 242 6.64 -30.21 -29.42
N TYR A 243 7.77 -29.90 -30.05
CA TYR A 243 7.87 -29.77 -31.51
C TYR A 243 8.85 -30.81 -32.07
N PRO A 244 8.67 -31.30 -33.31
CA PRO A 244 9.64 -32.21 -33.91
C PRO A 244 11.03 -31.57 -34.00
N ARG A 245 12.09 -32.31 -33.61
CA ARG A 245 13.48 -31.85 -33.78
C ARG A 245 13.82 -31.60 -35.25
N ASN A 246 13.14 -32.29 -36.17
CA ASN A 246 13.24 -32.07 -37.60
C ASN A 246 11.89 -31.60 -38.18
N PRO A 247 11.68 -30.29 -38.35
CA PRO A 247 10.45 -29.76 -38.94
C PRO A 247 10.43 -29.83 -40.49
N CYS A 248 11.53 -30.27 -41.12
CA CYS A 248 11.65 -30.30 -42.58
C CYS A 248 10.85 -31.46 -43.17
N ARG A 249 9.95 -31.14 -44.10
CA ARG A 249 9.23 -32.12 -44.93
C ARG A 249 9.93 -32.27 -46.28
N GLU A 250 9.83 -33.43 -46.92
CA GLU A 250 10.30 -33.60 -48.31
C GLU A 250 9.66 -32.52 -49.21
N PRO A 251 10.41 -31.86 -50.13
CA PRO A 251 11.78 -32.13 -50.58
C PRO A 251 12.89 -31.35 -49.83
N TYR A 252 12.63 -30.88 -48.60
CA TYR A 252 13.60 -30.11 -47.82
C TYR A 252 14.46 -31.01 -46.92
N VAL A 253 15.74 -30.64 -46.81
CA VAL A 253 16.70 -31.24 -45.88
C VAL A 253 17.07 -30.26 -44.79
N LYS A 254 17.21 -30.77 -43.57
CA LYS A 254 17.65 -29.98 -42.42
C LYS A 254 19.12 -29.59 -42.60
N THR A 255 19.41 -28.29 -42.60
CA THR A 255 20.77 -27.75 -42.71
C THR A 255 21.22 -27.01 -41.45
N GLY A 256 20.35 -26.90 -40.45
CA GLY A 256 20.62 -26.25 -39.17
C GLY A 256 19.40 -26.32 -38.26
N GLU A 257 19.49 -25.73 -37.08
CA GLU A 257 18.38 -25.65 -36.14
C GLU A 257 17.21 -24.86 -36.75
N GLY A 258 16.04 -25.51 -36.88
CA GLY A 258 14.88 -24.94 -37.55
C GLY A 258 15.10 -24.55 -39.02
N ARG A 259 16.23 -24.89 -39.65
CA ARG A 259 16.56 -24.43 -41.01
C ARG A 259 16.49 -25.59 -42.00
N CYS A 260 15.62 -25.42 -42.98
CA CYS A 260 15.35 -26.38 -44.03
C CYS A 260 15.75 -25.79 -45.38
N ARG A 261 16.65 -26.47 -46.10
CA ARG A 261 17.05 -26.07 -47.46
C ARG A 261 16.49 -27.07 -48.45
N CYS A 262 16.00 -26.56 -49.57
CA CYS A 262 15.59 -27.43 -50.67
C CYS A 262 16.80 -28.25 -51.19
N GLN A 263 16.58 -29.54 -51.47
CA GLN A 263 17.59 -30.44 -52.03
C GLN A 263 18.11 -30.02 -53.41
N SER A 264 17.25 -29.61 -54.34
CA SER A 264 17.64 -29.25 -55.71
C SER A 264 16.70 -28.22 -56.35
N PRO A 265 17.22 -27.23 -57.12
CA PRO A 265 16.41 -26.24 -57.83
C PRO A 265 15.35 -26.84 -58.76
N ASN A 266 15.61 -28.03 -59.33
CA ASN A 266 14.68 -28.70 -60.25
C ASN A 266 13.44 -29.24 -59.54
N VAL A 267 13.58 -29.68 -58.28
CA VAL A 267 12.49 -30.24 -57.47
C VAL A 267 11.67 -29.13 -56.81
N CYS A 268 12.32 -28.03 -56.44
CA CYS A 268 11.67 -26.90 -55.74
C CYS A 268 11.24 -25.77 -56.65
N ARG A 269 10.84 -26.09 -57.88
CA ARG A 269 10.34 -25.08 -58.81
C ARG A 269 9.05 -24.47 -58.23
N GLY A 270 9.09 -23.17 -57.91
CA GLY A 270 7.97 -22.46 -57.29
C GLY A 270 7.88 -22.62 -55.76
N LEU A 271 8.81 -23.34 -55.14
CA LEU A 271 8.92 -23.47 -53.69
C LEU A 271 10.06 -22.58 -53.16
N PRO A 272 9.97 -22.09 -51.90
CA PRO A 272 11.02 -21.27 -51.32
C PRO A 272 12.34 -22.06 -51.19
N PRO A 273 13.51 -21.49 -51.56
CA PRO A 273 14.80 -22.18 -51.47
C PRO A 273 15.19 -22.58 -50.03
N VAL A 274 14.79 -21.75 -49.06
CA VAL A 274 15.07 -21.94 -47.64
C VAL A 274 13.80 -21.63 -46.85
N ILE A 275 13.47 -22.51 -45.91
CA ILE A 275 12.45 -22.30 -44.88
C ILE A 275 13.15 -22.28 -43.53
N VAL A 276 12.88 -21.24 -42.73
CA VAL A 276 13.36 -21.11 -41.35
C VAL A 276 12.14 -21.17 -40.43
N TYR A 277 12.15 -22.07 -39.46
CA TYR A 277 11.15 -22.18 -38.42
C TYR A 277 11.63 -21.40 -37.20
N LYS A 278 10.77 -20.52 -36.67
CA LYS A 278 10.99 -19.81 -35.41
C LYS A 278 9.76 -19.90 -34.55
N TYR A 279 9.98 -19.88 -33.25
CA TYR A 279 8.95 -19.94 -32.23
C TYR A 279 9.13 -18.72 -31.32
N MET A 280 8.02 -18.18 -30.84
CA MET A 280 8.00 -17.13 -29.82
C MET A 280 6.72 -17.25 -29.01
N SER A 281 6.73 -16.71 -27.80
CA SER A 281 5.56 -16.64 -26.95
C SER A 281 5.18 -15.19 -26.65
N ILE A 282 3.88 -14.94 -26.49
CA ILE A 282 3.34 -13.67 -26.00
C ILE A 282 2.21 -13.93 -25.00
N PHE A 283 1.92 -12.97 -24.12
CA PHE A 283 0.76 -13.03 -23.23
C PHE A 283 -0.56 -12.86 -24.00
N SER A 284 -1.63 -13.43 -23.44
CA SER A 284 -3.00 -13.22 -23.95
C SER A 284 -3.36 -11.74 -23.82
N GLU A 285 -4.16 -11.23 -24.75
CA GLU A 285 -4.76 -9.89 -24.69
C GLU A 285 -3.74 -8.74 -24.55
N ARG A 286 -2.49 -8.97 -24.98
CA ARG A 286 -1.42 -7.99 -24.93
C ARG A 286 -1.84 -6.68 -25.62
N SER A 287 -1.54 -5.56 -24.98
CA SER A 287 -1.78 -4.20 -25.49
C SER A 287 -1.23 -3.99 -26.90
N VAL A 288 -2.04 -3.37 -27.75
CA VAL A 288 -1.73 -3.08 -29.16
C VAL A 288 -1.77 -1.57 -29.44
N PRO A 289 -0.97 -1.05 -30.40
CA PRO A 289 -0.05 -1.79 -31.28
C PRO A 289 1.22 -2.26 -30.56
N ALA A 290 1.70 -3.45 -30.90
CA ALA A 290 2.92 -4.02 -30.31
C ALA A 290 3.90 -4.52 -31.37
N ASP A 291 5.16 -4.11 -31.23
CA ASP A 291 6.29 -4.68 -31.97
C ASP A 291 6.61 -6.06 -31.37
N ILE A 292 6.48 -7.13 -32.16
CA ILE A 292 6.60 -8.50 -31.64
C ILE A 292 7.77 -9.29 -32.24
N PHE A 293 8.19 -9.00 -33.47
CA PHE A 293 9.28 -9.76 -34.09
C PHE A 293 10.00 -8.94 -35.17
N GLN A 294 11.32 -8.85 -35.10
CA GLN A 294 12.13 -8.19 -36.13
C GLN A 294 12.70 -9.22 -37.11
N ILE A 295 12.36 -9.10 -38.39
CA ILE A 295 13.02 -9.84 -39.46
C ILE A 295 14.21 -9.03 -39.99
N GLN A 296 15.35 -9.69 -40.17
CA GLN A 296 16.59 -9.08 -40.64
C GLN A 296 17.22 -9.89 -41.79
N ALA A 297 17.61 -9.20 -42.85
CA ALA A 297 18.36 -9.75 -43.96
C ALA A 297 19.84 -9.90 -43.60
N THR A 298 20.44 -11.02 -43.99
CA THR A 298 21.88 -11.28 -43.81
C THR A 298 22.75 -10.55 -44.83
N SER A 299 22.16 -10.01 -45.90
CA SER A 299 22.89 -9.41 -47.02
C SER A 299 22.88 -7.88 -46.93
N VAL A 300 24.08 -7.28 -46.84
CA VAL A 300 24.29 -5.83 -46.65
C VAL A 300 25.01 -5.19 -47.85
N TYR A 301 25.07 -5.88 -48.99
CA TYR A 301 25.81 -5.36 -50.14
C TYR A 301 25.13 -4.09 -50.71
N PRO A 302 25.92 -3.09 -51.11
CA PRO A 302 25.40 -1.91 -51.79
C PRO A 302 24.67 -2.34 -53.08
N ASN A 303 23.49 -1.76 -53.32
CA ASN A 303 22.59 -2.04 -54.46
C ASN A 303 21.76 -3.33 -54.39
N MET A 304 21.64 -3.97 -53.21
CA MET A 304 20.62 -5.00 -52.99
C MET A 304 19.36 -4.40 -52.37
N VAL A 305 18.20 -4.72 -52.94
CA VAL A 305 16.90 -4.35 -52.40
C VAL A 305 16.32 -5.55 -51.66
N ASN A 306 15.98 -5.37 -50.40
CA ASN A 306 15.26 -6.35 -49.61
C ASN A 306 13.78 -5.96 -49.52
N THR A 307 12.91 -6.91 -49.86
CA THR A 307 11.46 -6.78 -49.75
C THR A 307 10.97 -7.79 -48.73
N PHE A 308 10.14 -7.34 -47.79
CA PHE A 308 9.55 -8.17 -46.74
C PHE A 308 8.04 -8.19 -46.92
N THR A 309 7.43 -9.37 -46.92
CA THR A 309 5.98 -9.55 -47.10
C THR A 309 5.43 -10.61 -46.15
N ILE A 310 4.17 -10.45 -45.74
CA ILE A 310 3.41 -11.50 -45.07
C ILE A 310 2.76 -12.34 -46.16
N LYS A 311 3.03 -13.65 -46.18
CA LYS A 311 2.54 -14.59 -47.20
C LYS A 311 1.24 -15.28 -46.81
N SER A 312 1.09 -15.62 -45.53
CA SER A 312 -0.07 -16.30 -44.97
C SER A 312 -0.11 -16.12 -43.45
N GLY A 313 -1.23 -16.46 -42.82
CA GLY A 313 -1.38 -16.39 -41.36
C GLY A 313 -1.76 -15.00 -40.84
N ASN A 314 -2.34 -14.17 -41.70
CA ASN A 314 -2.81 -12.82 -41.38
C ASN A 314 -4.16 -12.52 -42.04
N GLU A 315 -4.99 -13.56 -42.19
CA GLU A 315 -6.30 -13.47 -42.84
C GLU A 315 -7.26 -12.57 -42.06
N GLY A 316 -7.07 -12.43 -40.73
CA GLY A 316 -7.85 -11.54 -39.88
C GLY A 316 -7.28 -10.13 -39.74
N GLY A 317 -6.13 -9.83 -40.37
CA GLY A 317 -5.49 -8.52 -40.34
C GLY A 317 -4.97 -8.12 -38.95
N GLU A 318 -4.51 -9.11 -38.17
CA GLU A 318 -3.93 -8.94 -36.84
C GLU A 318 -2.51 -8.37 -36.88
N PHE A 319 -1.84 -8.46 -38.04
CA PHE A 319 -0.45 -8.08 -38.22
C PHE A 319 -0.23 -7.17 -39.43
N TYR A 320 0.80 -6.33 -39.35
CA TYR A 320 1.40 -5.69 -40.52
C TYR A 320 2.93 -5.62 -40.38
N LEU A 321 3.62 -5.41 -41.49
CA LEU A 321 5.07 -5.20 -41.49
C LEU A 321 5.37 -3.71 -41.59
N ARG A 322 6.09 -3.19 -40.59
CA ARG A 322 6.66 -1.85 -40.60
C ARG A 322 8.13 -1.93 -40.97
N ARG A 323 8.52 -1.33 -42.09
CA ARG A 323 9.93 -1.30 -42.50
C ARG A 323 10.75 -0.50 -41.48
N SER A 324 11.78 -1.12 -40.92
CA SER A 324 12.69 -0.49 -39.95
C SER A 324 13.95 0.05 -40.62
N SER A 325 14.48 -0.66 -41.62
CA SER A 325 15.65 -0.25 -42.39
C SER A 325 15.65 -0.86 -43.80
N ASN A 326 16.75 -0.74 -44.55
CA ASN A 326 16.93 -1.45 -45.83
C ASN A 326 17.18 -2.95 -45.67
N VAL A 327 17.49 -3.40 -44.46
CA VAL A 327 17.80 -4.80 -44.16
C VAL A 327 16.90 -5.37 -43.06
N SER A 328 15.91 -4.61 -42.57
CA SER A 328 15.01 -5.11 -41.52
C SER A 328 13.60 -4.55 -41.58
N ALA A 329 12.66 -5.35 -41.10
CA ALA A 329 11.27 -4.97 -40.88
C ALA A 329 10.78 -5.52 -39.54
N MET A 330 9.86 -4.80 -38.90
CA MET A 330 9.20 -5.19 -37.67
C MET A 330 7.81 -5.74 -37.99
N LEU A 331 7.52 -6.95 -37.50
CA LEU A 331 6.17 -7.47 -37.41
C LEU A 331 5.47 -6.78 -36.25
N VAL A 332 4.41 -6.04 -36.57
CA VAL A 332 3.63 -5.28 -35.60
C VAL A 332 2.24 -5.88 -35.51
N MET A 333 1.82 -6.17 -34.29
CA MET A 333 0.48 -6.64 -33.96
C MET A 333 -0.45 -5.45 -33.76
N THR A 334 -1.61 -5.47 -34.41
CA THR A 334 -2.64 -4.41 -34.38
C THR A 334 -3.92 -4.85 -33.68
N LYS A 335 -4.12 -6.15 -33.50
CA LYS A 335 -5.23 -6.73 -32.75
C LYS A 335 -4.67 -7.62 -31.66
N ALA A 336 -5.21 -7.50 -30.46
CA ALA A 336 -4.85 -8.37 -29.36
C ALA A 336 -5.26 -9.81 -29.69
N LEU A 337 -4.40 -10.77 -29.35
CA LEU A 337 -4.67 -12.20 -29.56
C LEU A 337 -5.11 -12.83 -28.25
N THR A 338 -6.14 -13.67 -28.30
CA THR A 338 -6.62 -14.42 -27.13
C THR A 338 -6.07 -15.85 -27.18
N GLY A 339 -5.39 -16.25 -26.11
CA GLY A 339 -4.89 -17.61 -25.94
C GLY A 339 -5.81 -18.51 -25.11
N PRO A 340 -5.42 -19.78 -24.87
CA PRO A 340 -4.21 -20.41 -25.39
C PRO A 340 -4.38 -20.83 -26.86
N ARG A 341 -3.57 -20.27 -27.77
CA ARG A 341 -3.65 -20.57 -29.20
C ARG A 341 -2.32 -20.34 -29.90
N GLU A 342 -2.07 -21.10 -30.97
CA GLU A 342 -0.96 -20.83 -31.88
C GLU A 342 -1.42 -20.06 -33.11
N HIS A 343 -0.62 -19.06 -33.48
CA HIS A 343 -0.72 -18.34 -34.75
C HIS A 343 0.54 -18.60 -35.56
N VAL A 344 0.39 -19.14 -36.76
CA VAL A 344 1.50 -19.39 -37.67
C VAL A 344 1.48 -18.35 -38.77
N VAL A 345 2.52 -17.51 -38.82
CA VAL A 345 2.66 -16.44 -39.81
C VAL A 345 3.85 -16.75 -40.69
N ASP A 346 3.64 -16.84 -42.01
CA ASP A 346 4.73 -16.99 -42.96
C ASP A 346 5.18 -15.62 -43.47
N LEU A 347 6.42 -15.27 -43.21
CA LEU A 347 7.08 -14.05 -43.66
C LEU A 347 8.05 -14.38 -44.79
N GLU A 348 7.91 -13.74 -45.95
CA GLU A 348 8.85 -13.89 -47.06
C GLU A 348 9.80 -12.69 -47.12
N MET A 349 11.08 -13.00 -47.25
CA MET A 349 12.11 -12.02 -47.59
C MET A 349 12.61 -12.32 -49.00
N VAL A 350 12.56 -11.32 -49.87
CA VAL A 350 13.14 -11.38 -51.22
C VAL A 350 14.29 -10.39 -51.30
N THR A 351 15.48 -10.88 -51.64
CA THR A 351 16.64 -10.04 -51.93
C THR A 351 16.86 -10.03 -53.43
N GLN A 352 16.92 -8.84 -54.02
CA GLN A 352 17.12 -8.65 -55.46
C GLN A 352 18.25 -7.65 -55.73
N SER A 353 19.09 -7.97 -56.73
CA SER A 353 20.07 -7.06 -57.31
C SER A 353 19.95 -7.10 -58.82
N ASN A 354 19.58 -5.96 -59.41
CA ASN A 354 19.51 -5.83 -60.86
C ASN A 354 20.91 -5.76 -61.49
N VAL A 355 21.91 -5.28 -60.74
CA VAL A 355 23.31 -5.21 -61.18
C VAL A 355 23.91 -6.62 -61.32
N LEU A 356 23.65 -7.49 -60.35
CA LEU A 356 24.20 -8.85 -60.33
C LEU A 356 23.26 -9.88 -60.97
N SER A 357 22.12 -9.47 -61.51
CA SER A 357 21.03 -10.38 -61.96
C SER A 357 20.70 -11.45 -60.92
N TYR A 358 20.71 -11.06 -59.64
CA TYR A 358 20.53 -11.96 -58.51
C TYR A 358 19.15 -11.76 -57.90
N ARG A 359 18.43 -12.87 -57.68
CA ARG A 359 17.19 -12.90 -56.92
C ARG A 359 17.15 -14.14 -56.06
N SER A 360 16.92 -13.96 -54.77
CA SER A 360 16.79 -15.07 -53.82
C SER A 360 15.65 -14.77 -52.85
N SER A 361 14.94 -15.81 -52.43
CA SER A 361 13.90 -15.71 -51.41
C SER A 361 14.18 -16.64 -50.24
N SER A 362 13.65 -16.26 -49.09
CA SER A 362 13.65 -17.09 -47.89
C SER A 362 12.31 -16.93 -47.19
N LEU A 363 11.74 -18.05 -46.76
CA LEU A 363 10.50 -18.09 -46.01
C LEU A 363 10.83 -18.29 -44.53
N LEU A 364 10.35 -17.40 -43.67
CA LEU A 364 10.36 -17.55 -42.24
C LEU A 364 8.96 -17.94 -41.79
N ARG A 365 8.81 -19.16 -41.27
CA ARG A 365 7.59 -19.62 -40.61
C ARG A 365 7.71 -19.33 -39.12
N LEU A 366 7.01 -18.29 -38.67
CA LEU A 366 6.98 -17.86 -37.27
C LEU A 366 5.75 -18.45 -36.59
N THR A 367 5.96 -19.27 -35.57
CA THR A 367 4.89 -19.77 -34.69
C THR A 367 4.84 -18.90 -33.45
N ILE A 368 3.76 -18.15 -33.29
CA ILE A 368 3.47 -17.30 -32.14
C ILE A 368 2.54 -18.10 -31.22
N ILE A 369 3.03 -18.45 -30.04
CA ILE A 369 2.27 -19.17 -29.02
C ILE A 369 1.71 -18.12 -28.06
N VAL A 370 0.39 -17.96 -28.06
CA VAL A 370 -0.30 -17.04 -27.16
C VAL A 370 -0.62 -17.80 -25.89
N GLY A 371 -0.08 -17.33 -24.76
CA GLY A 371 -0.32 -17.90 -23.44
C GLY A 371 -1.80 -17.79 -23.02
N PRO A 372 -2.25 -18.56 -22.02
CA PRO A 372 -3.65 -18.58 -21.61
C PRO A 372 -4.10 -17.33 -20.83
N TYR A 373 -3.19 -16.61 -20.17
CA TYR A 373 -3.52 -15.52 -19.25
C TYR A 373 -3.06 -14.14 -19.77
N PRO A 374 -3.83 -13.08 -19.47
CA PRO A 374 -3.40 -11.70 -19.66
C PRO A 374 -2.49 -11.28 -18.49
N PHE A 375 -1.33 -10.71 -18.80
CA PHE A 375 -0.34 -10.21 -17.83
C PHE A 375 0.17 -8.83 -18.22
#